data_AF-A0A2T9X6R1-F1
#
_entry.id   AF-A0A2T9X6R1-F1
#
_cell.length_a   1.000
_cell.length_b   1.000
_cell.length_c   1.000
_cell.angle_alpha   90.00
_cell.angle_beta   90.00
_cell.angle_gamma   90.00
#
_symmetry.space_group_name_H-M   'P 1'
#
loop_
_entity.id
_entity.type
_entity.pdbx_description
1 polymer ?
#
loop_
_entity_poly.entity_id
_entity_poly.type
_entity_poly.pdbx_seq_one_letter_code
_entity_poly.pdbx_strand_id
1 'polypeptide(L)'
;MIALADYELIAIKPGILIIKVENEELKIRIFPIPIHVIKSGENYSVQVNAVISVDTNIPKFGEQCSPQNIMLHRGVVPKEVNVVRKPEVEINVEGKGISVYLEITNLVVYPDLRDSGGSPCVMISWSSFQTVK
;
A
#
# COMPACT_ATOMS: atom_id res chain seq x y z
N MET A 1 21.87 -7.48 -20.98
CA MET A 1 22.21 -6.17 -20.38
C MET A 1 21.05 -5.79 -19.49
N ILE A 2 21.32 -5.39 -18.23
CA ILE A 2 20.30 -4.89 -17.30
C ILE A 2 20.36 -3.37 -17.35
N ALA A 3 19.22 -2.72 -17.58
CA ALA A 3 19.14 -1.27 -17.67
C ALA A 3 17.85 -0.75 -17.04
N LEU A 4 17.86 0.51 -16.62
CA LEU A 4 16.64 1.24 -16.31
C LEU A 4 15.93 1.58 -17.62
N ALA A 5 14.61 1.40 -17.63
CA ALA A 5 13.75 1.76 -18.75
C ALA A 5 12.83 2.92 -18.34
N ASP A 6 12.64 3.85 -19.26
CA ASP A 6 11.60 4.87 -19.13
C ASP A 6 10.23 4.22 -19.26
N TYR A 7 9.24 4.79 -18.58
CA TYR A 7 7.87 4.33 -18.64
C TYR A 7 6.91 5.51 -18.66
N GLU A 8 5.77 5.30 -19.31
CA GLU A 8 4.64 6.20 -19.24
C GLU A 8 3.65 5.66 -18.20
N LEU A 9 3.24 6.51 -17.26
CA LEU A 9 2.20 6.16 -16.29
C LEU A 9 0.83 6.27 -16.96
N ILE A 10 0.09 5.17 -17.01
CA ILE A 10 -1.25 5.14 -17.60
C ILE A 10 -2.31 5.41 -16.53
N ALA A 11 -2.27 4.65 -15.44
CA ALA A 11 -3.24 4.79 -14.36
C ALA A 11 -2.73 4.24 -13.03
N ILE A 12 -3.03 4.95 -11.94
CA ILE A 12 -2.92 4.42 -10.56
C ILE A 12 -4.34 4.17 -10.07
N LYS A 13 -4.64 2.92 -9.70
CA LYS A 13 -5.91 2.49 -9.13
C LYS A 13 -5.69 2.21 -7.63
N PRO A 14 -6.09 3.11 -6.74
CA PRO A 14 -5.84 2.94 -5.31
C PRO A 14 -6.57 1.71 -4.76
N GLY A 15 -5.88 0.89 -3.98
CA GLY A 15 -6.51 -0.14 -3.17
C GLY A 15 -7.35 0.48 -2.08
N ILE A 16 -8.48 -0.14 -1.74
CA ILE A 16 -9.36 0.31 -0.66
C ILE A 16 -9.66 -0.89 0.22
N LEU A 17 -9.28 -0.76 1.49
CA LEU A 17 -9.60 -1.72 2.55
C LEU A 17 -10.52 -1.04 3.57
N ILE A 18 -11.51 -1.77 4.06
CA ILE A 18 -12.30 -1.38 5.21
C ILE A 18 -12.07 -2.42 6.30
N ILE A 19 -11.63 -1.97 7.47
CA ILE A 19 -11.33 -2.86 8.59
C ILE A 19 -12.03 -2.33 9.84
N LYS A 20 -12.34 -3.25 10.77
CA LYS A 20 -12.84 -2.89 12.09
C LYS A 20 -11.83 -3.34 13.14
N VAL A 21 -11.44 -2.40 14.00
CA VAL A 21 -10.56 -2.65 15.13
C VAL A 21 -11.21 -2.06 16.36
N GLU A 22 -11.50 -2.92 17.35
CA GLU A 22 -12.27 -2.55 18.54
C GLU A 22 -13.60 -1.90 18.16
N ASN A 23 -13.76 -0.60 18.44
CA ASN A 23 -14.95 0.18 18.16
C ASN A 23 -14.75 1.18 16.99
N GLU A 24 -13.62 1.11 16.30
CA GLU A 24 -13.26 1.99 15.18
C GLU A 24 -13.36 1.25 13.84
N GLU A 25 -13.92 1.94 12.84
CA GLU A 25 -13.88 1.52 11.45
C GLU A 25 -12.85 2.36 10.72
N LEU A 26 -11.91 1.68 10.06
CA LEU A 26 -10.81 2.31 9.35
C LEU A 26 -10.95 2.08 7.86
N LYS A 27 -10.81 3.16 7.10
CA LYS A 27 -10.70 3.13 5.64
C LYS A 27 -9.25 3.37 5.26
N ILE A 28 -8.62 2.33 4.72
CA ILE A 28 -7.22 2.36 4.30
C ILE A 28 -7.17 2.44 2.78
N ARG A 29 -6.43 3.42 2.28
CA ARG A 29 -6.14 3.57 0.85
C ARG A 29 -4.67 3.30 0.59
N ILE A 30 -4.39 2.48 -0.42
CA ILE A 30 -3.03 2.07 -0.79
C ILE A 30 -2.79 2.49 -2.24
N PHE A 31 -1.82 3.37 -2.46
CA PHE A 31 -1.48 3.90 -3.77
C PHE A 31 -0.16 3.26 -4.24
N PRO A 32 -0.20 2.34 -5.21
CA PRO A 32 1.01 1.77 -5.79
C PRO A 32 1.66 2.79 -6.74
N ILE A 33 2.80 3.34 -6.33
CA ILE A 33 3.58 4.32 -7.09
C ILE A 33 4.80 3.62 -7.72
N PRO A 34 4.86 3.45 -9.06
CA PRO A 34 6.03 2.91 -9.72
C PRO A 34 7.21 3.88 -9.54
N ILE A 35 8.38 3.35 -9.21
CA ILE A 35 9.60 4.15 -9.04
C ILE A 35 10.56 3.89 -10.19
N HIS A 36 10.80 2.61 -10.48
CA HIS A 36 11.75 2.16 -11.49
C HIS A 36 11.20 0.99 -12.28
N VAL A 37 11.54 0.94 -13.56
CA VAL A 37 11.39 -0.24 -14.40
C VAL A 37 12.77 -0.73 -14.78
N ILE A 38 13.06 -1.98 -14.46
CA ILE A 38 14.31 -2.65 -14.80
C ILE A 38 14.03 -3.59 -15.97
N LYS A 39 14.74 -3.40 -17.08
CA LYS A 39 14.68 -4.25 -18.26
C LYS A 39 15.88 -5.18 -18.30
N SER A 40 15.63 -6.45 -18.60
CA SER A 40 16.67 -7.47 -18.82
C SER A 40 16.29 -8.35 -20.01
N GLY A 41 16.85 -8.03 -21.18
CA GLY A 41 16.42 -8.63 -22.45
C GLY A 41 14.98 -8.24 -22.77
N GLU A 42 14.10 -9.23 -22.92
CA GLU A 42 12.66 -9.03 -23.16
C GLU A 42 11.82 -8.95 -21.87
N ASN A 43 12.44 -9.16 -20.71
CA ASN A 43 11.75 -9.16 -19.42
C ASN A 43 11.80 -7.78 -18.77
N TYR A 44 10.72 -7.45 -18.07
CA TYR A 44 10.60 -6.23 -17.27
C TYR A 44 10.39 -6.59 -15.80
N SER A 45 10.86 -5.75 -14.90
CA SER A 45 10.56 -5.79 -13.47
C SER A 45 10.24 -4.38 -13.00
N VAL A 46 9.08 -4.21 -12.37
CA VAL A 46 8.64 -2.91 -11.89
C VAL A 46 8.80 -2.83 -10.39
N GLN A 47 9.56 -1.84 -9.92
CA GLN A 47 9.66 -1.51 -8.51
C GLN A 47 8.56 -0.50 -8.15
N VAL A 48 7.77 -0.83 -7.13
CA VAL A 48 6.64 -0.01 -6.67
C VAL A 48 6.84 0.36 -5.21
N ASN A 49 6.64 1.64 -4.89
CA ASN A 49 6.41 2.11 -3.53
C ASN A 49 4.91 2.10 -3.23
N ALA A 50 4.50 1.74 -2.01
CA ALA A 50 3.10 1.90 -1.60
C ALA A 50 2.97 3.11 -0.68
N VAL A 51 2.21 4.12 -1.10
CA VAL A 51 1.81 5.23 -0.22
C VAL A 51 0.50 4.85 0.44
N ILE A 52 0.43 4.97 1.77
CA ILE A 52 -0.72 4.53 2.57
C ILE A 52 -1.37 5.74 3.22
N SER A 53 -2.70 5.78 3.18
CA SER A 53 -3.53 6.75 3.90
C SER A 53 -4.58 6.00 4.71
N VAL A 54 -4.79 6.44 5.94
CA VAL A 54 -5.73 5.84 6.88
C VAL A 54 -6.70 6.92 7.34
N ASP A 55 -7.99 6.66 7.21
CA ASP A 55 -9.04 7.44 7.86
C ASP A 55 -9.73 6.57 8.91
N THR A 56 -10.11 7.16 10.04
CA THR A 56 -10.98 6.55 11.05
C THR A 56 -12.30 7.31 11.14
N ASN A 57 -13.38 6.61 11.48
CA ASN A 57 -14.64 7.25 11.84
C ASN A 57 -14.62 7.92 13.24
N ILE A 58 -13.60 7.63 14.07
CA ILE A 58 -13.46 8.18 15.42
C ILE A 58 -12.04 8.72 15.60
N PRO A 59 -11.71 9.91 15.07
CA PRO A 59 -10.39 10.51 15.22
C PRO A 59 -10.09 10.84 16.68
N LYS A 60 -8.88 10.53 17.14
CA LYS A 60 -8.45 10.73 18.53
C LYS A 60 -7.01 11.22 18.58
N PHE A 61 -6.65 11.92 19.66
CA PHE A 61 -5.25 12.19 19.98
C PHE A 61 -4.58 10.94 20.55
N GLY A 62 -3.27 10.82 20.31
CA GLY A 62 -2.45 9.71 20.80
C GLY A 62 -0.98 9.96 20.51
N GLU A 63 -0.15 8.99 20.85
CA GLU A 63 1.28 9.07 20.56
C GLU A 63 1.55 9.05 19.06
N GLN A 64 2.55 9.77 18.59
CA GLN A 64 2.77 9.93 17.15
C GLN A 64 3.10 8.60 16.45
N CYS A 65 2.58 8.41 15.23
CA CYS A 65 3.08 7.40 14.29
C CYS A 65 4.57 7.61 13.99
N SER A 66 5.44 6.84 14.65
CA SER A 66 6.87 6.80 14.38
C SER A 66 7.39 5.36 14.41
N PRO A 67 8.46 5.04 13.65
CA PRO A 67 9.07 3.72 13.71
C PRO A 67 9.47 3.30 15.12
N GLN A 68 9.94 4.25 15.94
CA GLN A 68 10.32 4.02 17.34
C GLN A 68 9.11 3.59 18.17
N ASN A 69 7.99 4.30 18.06
CA ASN A 69 6.78 4.00 18.83
C ASN A 69 6.12 2.70 18.39
N ILE A 70 6.15 2.39 17.08
CA ILE A 70 5.63 1.14 16.53
C ILE A 70 6.34 -0.09 17.12
N MET A 71 7.63 0.01 17.44
CA MET A 71 8.40 -1.07 18.07
C MET A 71 8.08 -1.25 19.56
N LEU A 72 7.58 -0.20 20.22
CA LEU A 72 7.26 -0.20 21.65
C LEU A 72 5.81 -0.58 21.94
N HIS A 73 4.93 -0.47 20.95
CA HIS A 73 3.50 -0.74 21.09
C HIS A 73 3.12 -2.10 20.51
N ARG A 74 2.06 -2.69 21.07
CA ARG A 74 1.53 -3.96 20.58
C ARG A 74 0.49 -3.68 19.49
N GLY A 75 0.79 -4.14 18.28
CA GLY A 75 -0.15 -4.10 17.18
C GLY A 75 -1.29 -5.11 17.33
N VAL A 76 -2.45 -4.75 16.79
CA VAL A 76 -3.65 -5.56 16.68
C VAL A 76 -3.82 -6.01 15.24
N VAL A 77 -3.91 -7.31 15.03
CA VAL A 77 -4.31 -7.86 13.72
C VAL A 77 -5.84 -7.85 13.64
N PRO A 78 -6.44 -7.14 12.68
CA PRO A 78 -7.90 -7.13 12.54
C PRO A 78 -8.42 -8.54 12.26
N LYS A 79 -9.58 -8.87 12.85
CA LYS A 79 -10.22 -10.17 12.63
C LYS A 79 -10.73 -10.33 11.19
N GLU A 80 -11.17 -9.23 10.60
CA GLU A 80 -11.73 -9.18 9.25
C GLU A 80 -11.15 -8.00 8.50
N VAL A 81 -10.79 -8.24 7.23
CA VAL A 81 -10.32 -7.22 6.30
C VAL A 81 -11.19 -7.28 5.05
N ASN A 82 -12.05 -6.28 4.87
CA ASN A 82 -12.87 -6.17 3.67
C ASN A 82 -12.08 -5.45 2.57
N VAL A 83 -11.59 -6.23 1.59
CA VAL A 83 -10.89 -5.71 0.41
C VAL A 83 -11.93 -5.24 -0.61
N VAL A 84 -12.26 -3.95 -0.58
CA VAL A 84 -13.20 -3.34 -1.53
C VAL A 84 -12.59 -3.27 -2.93
N ARG A 85 -11.30 -2.94 -3.01
CA ARG A 85 -10.56 -2.89 -4.27
C ARG A 85 -9.08 -3.18 -4.04
N LYS A 86 -8.47 -3.99 -4.90
CA LYS A 86 -7.03 -4.25 -4.86
C LYS A 86 -6.25 -3.06 -5.44
N PRO A 87 -5.08 -2.71 -4.87
CA PRO A 87 -4.20 -1.69 -5.43
C PRO A 87 -3.55 -2.19 -6.72
N GLU A 88 -3.65 -1.39 -7.78
CA GLU A 88 -3.09 -1.69 -9.10
C GLU A 88 -2.50 -0.43 -9.73
N VAL A 89 -1.41 -0.57 -10.48
CA VAL A 89 -0.86 0.46 -11.36
C VAL A 89 -0.61 -0.10 -12.75
N GLU A 90 -0.94 0.70 -13.76
CA GLU A 90 -0.72 0.41 -15.16
C GLU A 90 0.31 1.39 -15.72
N ILE A 91 1.34 0.84 -16.37
CA ILE A 91 2.38 1.60 -17.05
C ILE A 91 2.56 1.07 -18.48
N ASN A 92 3.12 1.89 -19.34
CA ASN A 92 3.52 1.52 -20.69
C ASN A 92 5.03 1.66 -20.84
N VAL A 93 5.70 0.64 -21.36
CA VAL A 93 7.15 0.60 -21.56
C VAL A 93 7.42 0.19 -22.99
N GLU A 94 7.90 1.12 -23.82
CA GLU A 94 8.19 0.87 -25.24
C GLU A 94 7.00 0.25 -26.02
N GLY A 95 5.77 0.64 -25.67
CA GLY A 95 4.55 0.13 -26.30
C GLY A 95 4.02 -1.18 -25.71
N LYS A 96 4.68 -1.76 -24.70
CA LYS A 96 4.19 -2.92 -23.93
C LYS A 96 3.46 -2.45 -22.67
N GLY A 97 2.25 -2.94 -22.48
CA GLY A 97 1.43 -2.61 -21.30
C GLY A 97 1.81 -3.49 -20.12
N ILE A 98 2.15 -2.90 -18.98
CA ILE A 98 2.49 -3.63 -17.77
C ILE A 98 1.51 -3.23 -16.67
N SER A 99 0.80 -4.21 -16.12
CA SER A 99 -0.03 -4.03 -14.92
C SER A 99 0.68 -4.65 -13.72
N VAL A 100 0.76 -3.90 -12.63
CA VAL A 100 1.30 -4.34 -11.35
C VAL A 100 0.21 -4.22 -10.31
N TYR A 101 -0.05 -5.29 -9.55
CA TYR A 101 -0.97 -5.24 -8.42
C TYR A 101 -0.30 -5.73 -7.14
N LEU A 102 -0.74 -5.18 -6.01
CA LEU A 102 -0.23 -5.58 -4.69
C LEU A 102 -1.28 -6.44 -3.99
N GLU A 103 -0.89 -7.66 -3.60
CA GLU A 103 -1.69 -8.53 -2.74
C GLU A 103 -1.31 -8.28 -1.28
N ILE A 104 -2.26 -7.84 -0.47
CA ILE A 104 -2.02 -7.57 0.95
C ILE A 104 -1.87 -8.91 1.69
N THR A 105 -0.73 -9.11 2.34
CA THR A 105 -0.39 -10.36 3.04
C THR A 105 -0.51 -10.25 4.55
N ASN A 106 -0.30 -9.04 5.09
CA ASN A 106 -0.44 -8.77 6.51
C ASN A 106 -0.92 -7.33 6.71
N LEU A 107 -1.74 -7.13 7.74
CA LEU A 107 -2.17 -5.83 8.20
C LEU A 107 -2.21 -5.81 9.73
N VAL A 108 -1.49 -4.86 10.31
CA VAL A 108 -1.44 -4.62 11.74
C VAL A 108 -1.84 -3.17 12.00
N VAL A 109 -2.73 -2.96 12.96
CA VAL A 109 -3.15 -1.62 13.41
C VAL A 109 -2.57 -1.36 14.78
N TYR A 110 -2.14 -0.13 15.04
CA TYR A 110 -1.68 0.32 16.35
C TYR A 110 -2.67 1.37 16.87
N PRO A 111 -3.72 0.97 17.62
CA PRO A 111 -4.80 1.87 18.00
C PRO A 111 -4.37 3.01 18.93
N ASP A 112 -3.31 2.80 19.71
CA ASP A 112 -2.80 3.80 20.65
C ASP A 112 -1.99 4.90 19.96
N LEU A 113 -1.47 4.60 18.76
CA LEU A 113 -0.64 5.51 17.98
C LEU A 113 -1.49 6.24 16.94
N ARG A 114 -1.29 7.55 16.81
CA ARG A 114 -2.10 8.43 15.98
C ARG A 114 -1.25 9.31 15.06
N ASP A 115 -1.78 9.59 13.88
CA ASP A 115 -1.24 10.63 13.02
C ASP A 115 -1.77 12.02 13.43
N SER A 116 -1.37 13.06 12.71
CA SER A 116 -1.83 14.43 12.98
C SER A 116 -3.33 14.65 12.75
N GLY A 117 -4.00 13.76 12.01
CA GLY A 117 -5.44 13.76 11.80
C GLY A 117 -6.22 12.93 12.82
N GLY A 118 -5.53 12.21 13.70
CA GLY A 118 -6.13 11.33 14.70
C GLY A 118 -6.49 9.94 14.19
N SER A 119 -5.99 9.56 13.01
CA SER A 119 -6.11 8.20 12.46
C SER A 119 -5.04 7.29 13.06
N PRO A 120 -5.35 5.99 13.28
CA PRO A 120 -4.39 5.07 13.86
C PRO A 120 -3.30 4.69 12.86
N CYS A 121 -2.10 4.38 13.37
CA CYS A 121 -1.02 3.90 12.52
C CYS A 121 -1.28 2.46 12.07
N VAL A 122 -0.85 2.15 10.86
CA VAL A 122 -0.96 0.79 10.30
C VAL A 122 0.37 0.35 9.71
N MET A 123 0.66 -0.93 9.85
CA MET A 123 1.73 -1.61 9.13
C MET A 123 1.08 -2.59 8.15
N ILE A 124 1.46 -2.49 6.89
CA ILE A 124 0.90 -3.30 5.82
C ILE A 124 2.05 -3.97 5.09
N SER A 125 1.93 -5.27 4.89
CA SER A 125 2.84 -6.06 4.06
C SER A 125 2.11 -6.52 2.82
N TRP A 126 2.82 -6.62 1.70
CA TRP A 126 2.25 -7.06 0.44
C TRP A 126 3.23 -7.86 -0.40
N SER A 127 2.67 -8.66 -1.30
CA SER A 127 3.37 -9.27 -2.41
C SER A 127 3.05 -8.50 -3.69
N SER A 128 4.06 -8.20 -4.50
CA SER A 128 3.88 -7.53 -5.78
C SER A 128 3.82 -8.55 -6.90
N PHE A 129 2.80 -8.44 -7.75
CA PHE A 129 2.63 -9.28 -8.94
C PHE A 129 2.54 -8.39 -10.16
N GLN A 130 3.05 -8.88 -11.30
CA GLN A 130 3.07 -8.12 -12.55
C GLN A 130 2.63 -8.99 -13.72
N THR A 131 1.93 -8.38 -14.67
CA THR A 131 1.54 -8.97 -15.95
C THR A 131 2.01 -8.06 -17.06
N VAL A 132 2.71 -8.63 -18.06
CA VAL A 132 3.15 -7.93 -19.27
C VAL A 132 2.22 -8.33 -20.41
N LYS A 133 1.68 -7.34 -21.11
CA LYS A 133 0.77 -7.49 -22.27
C LYS A 133 1.40 -6.88 -23.51
#